data_AF-A0A485K650-F1
#
_entry.id   AF-A0A485K650-F1
#
_cell.length_a   1.000
_cell.length_b   1.000
_cell.length_c   1.000
_cell.angle_alpha   90.00
_cell.angle_beta   90.00
_cell.angle_gamma   90.00
#
_symmetry.space_group_name_H-M   'P 1'
#
loop_
_entity.id
_entity.type
_entity.pdbx_description
1 polymer ?
#
loop_
_entity_poly.entity_id
_entity_poly.type
_entity_poly.pdbx_seq_one_letter_code
_entity_poly.pdbx_strand_id
1 'polypeptide(L)'
;MFEEPNRIVHTFLFVAHDERSPIGDHEIRVNGFVGMCVNERITDSATLTRHSMIYLPPITCYGKASPAQIGNMYGLSSTDVEFRETYIERILADAETTYVEGYKAL
;
A
#
# COMPACT_ATOMS: atom_id res chain seq x y z
N MET A 1 -15.75 2.76 10.76
CA MET A 1 -16.07 1.36 11.06
C MET A 1 -17.57 1.18 10.89
N PHE A 2 -17.98 0.10 10.25
CA PHE A 2 -19.39 -0.24 10.03
C PHE A 2 -19.65 -1.64 10.59
N GLU A 3 -20.77 -1.82 11.29
CA GLU A 3 -21.08 -3.03 12.05
C GLU A 3 -22.48 -3.56 11.72
N GLU A 4 -22.56 -4.87 11.52
CA GLU A 4 -23.76 -5.68 11.37
C GLU A 4 -23.65 -6.92 12.28
N PRO A 5 -24.77 -7.61 12.59
CA PRO A 5 -24.78 -8.71 13.55
C PRO A 5 -23.74 -9.82 13.31
N ASN A 6 -23.34 -10.05 12.05
CA ASN A 6 -22.35 -11.06 11.67
C ASN A 6 -21.17 -10.49 10.88
N ARG A 7 -21.06 -9.17 10.72
CA ARG A 7 -20.07 -8.56 9.83
C ARG A 7 -19.57 -7.24 10.38
N ILE A 8 -18.26 -7.07 10.41
CA ILE A 8 -17.59 -5.82 10.75
C ILE A 8 -16.76 -5.39 9.54
N VAL A 9 -16.89 -4.13 9.14
CA VAL A 9 -16.08 -3.51 8.08
C VAL A 9 -15.22 -2.42 8.68
N HIS A 10 -13.91 -2.64 8.63
CA HIS A 10 -12.90 -1.64 8.93
C HIS A 10 -12.47 -0.98 7.63
N THR A 11 -12.43 0.34 7.64
CA THR A 11 -11.85 1.15 6.57
C THR A 11 -10.74 1.99 7.18
N PHE A 12 -9.57 1.99 6.54
CA PHE A 12 -8.43 2.79 6.97
C PHE A 12 -7.82 3.52 5.78
N LEU A 13 -7.55 4.82 5.96
CA LEU A 13 -7.08 5.71 4.91
C LEU A 13 -5.59 6.01 5.08
N PHE A 14 -4.84 5.88 4.00
CA PHE A 14 -3.47 6.37 3.93
C PHE A 14 -3.49 7.79 3.37
N VAL A 15 -3.61 8.76 4.29
CA VAL A 15 -3.70 10.18 3.93
C VAL A 15 -2.40 10.66 3.29
N ALA A 16 -2.55 11.29 2.11
CA ALA A 16 -1.45 11.91 1.40
C ALA A 16 -0.89 13.12 2.19
N HIS A 17 -1.77 13.97 2.69
CA HIS A 17 -1.41 15.20 3.37
C HIS A 17 -2.04 15.22 4.76
N ASP A 18 -1.19 15.34 5.78
CA ASP A 18 -1.59 15.54 7.17
C ASP A 18 -0.91 16.82 7.68
N GLU A 19 -1.70 17.84 7.99
CA GLU A 19 -1.19 19.13 8.47
C GLU A 19 -0.50 19.01 9.83
N ARG A 20 -0.86 17.99 10.64
CA ARG A 20 -0.23 17.73 11.94
C ARG A 20 1.06 16.94 11.80
N SER A 21 1.25 16.27 10.66
CA SER A 21 2.45 15.49 10.34
C SER A 21 2.86 15.68 8.87
N PRO A 22 3.42 16.86 8.52
CA PRO A 22 3.91 17.14 7.17
C PRO A 22 4.94 16.10 6.70
N ILE A 23 5.07 15.92 5.39
CA ILE A 23 6.10 15.05 4.79
C ILE A 23 7.45 15.78 4.85
N GLY A 24 8.48 15.14 5.40
CA GLY A 24 9.84 15.71 5.43
C GLY A 24 10.54 15.68 4.05
N ASP A 25 11.61 16.47 3.89
CA ASP A 25 12.36 16.58 2.63
C ASP A 25 12.98 15.27 2.13
N HIS A 26 13.22 14.32 3.03
CA HIS A 26 13.79 13.02 2.72
C HIS A 26 12.80 11.88 2.95
N GLU A 27 11.52 12.20 3.12
CA GLU A 27 10.46 11.24 3.35
C GLU A 27 9.70 10.94 2.06
N ILE A 28 9.44 9.66 1.84
CA ILE A 28 8.46 9.19 0.86
C ILE A 28 7.30 8.59 1.62
N ARG A 29 6.09 9.07 1.33
CA ARG A 29 4.85 8.61 1.96
C ARG A 29 4.02 7.81 0.97
N VAL A 30 3.74 6.56 1.36
CA VAL A 30 2.73 5.74 0.70
C VAL A 30 1.36 6.32 1.00
N ASN A 31 0.55 6.49 -0.04
CA ASN A 31 -0.82 6.95 0.07
C ASN A 31 -1.74 6.06 -0.78
N GLY A 32 -3.05 6.25 -0.67
CA GLY A 32 -3.97 5.43 -1.46
C GLY A 32 -5.40 5.46 -0.95
N PHE A 33 -6.27 4.80 -1.70
CA PHE A 33 -7.66 4.65 -1.30
C PHE A 33 -7.81 3.37 -0.47
N VAL A 34 -8.19 3.58 0.78
CA VAL A 34 -8.85 2.67 1.71
C VAL A 34 -8.39 1.21 1.64
N GLY A 35 -7.60 0.81 2.64
CA GLY A 35 -7.62 -0.59 3.01
C GLY A 35 -8.98 -0.94 3.62
N MET A 36 -9.67 -1.90 3.05
CA MET A 36 -10.93 -2.43 3.57
C MET A 36 -10.65 -3.80 4.18
N CYS A 37 -11.00 -3.99 5.44
CA CYS A 37 -10.96 -5.30 6.09
C CYS A 37 -12.38 -5.66 6.53
N VAL A 38 -12.91 -6.75 5.99
CA VAL A 38 -14.22 -7.29 6.29
C VAL A 38 -14.02 -8.55 7.13
N ASN A 39 -14.53 -8.54 8.36
CA ASN A 39 -14.54 -9.68 9.26
C ASN A 39 -15.98 -10.19 9.37
N GLU A 40 -16.23 -11.40 8.89
CA GLU A 40 -17.56 -11.99 8.83
C GLU A 40 -17.60 -13.28 9.66
N ARG A 41 -18.51 -13.38 10.63
CA ARG A 41 -18.71 -14.61 11.39
C ARG A 41 -19.42 -15.64 10.51
N ILE A 42 -18.74 -16.74 10.20
CA ILE A 42 -19.28 -17.81 9.35
C ILE A 42 -19.77 -19.01 10.18
N THR A 43 -19.22 -19.20 11.39
CA THR A 43 -19.69 -20.13 12.43
C THR A 43 -19.44 -19.51 13.80
N ASP A 44 -19.88 -20.16 14.89
CA ASP A 44 -19.63 -19.66 16.26
C ASP A 44 -18.15 -19.62 16.65
N SER A 45 -17.28 -20.34 15.93
CA SER A 45 -15.84 -20.42 16.20
C SER A 45 -14.94 -19.94 15.06
N ALA A 46 -15.53 -19.46 13.94
CA ALA A 46 -14.77 -19.05 12.77
C ALA A 46 -15.24 -17.71 12.21
N THR A 47 -14.26 -16.86 11.89
CA THR A 47 -14.43 -15.58 11.20
C THR A 47 -13.69 -15.63 9.88
N LEU A 48 -14.37 -15.29 8.80
CA LEU A 48 -13.78 -15.07 7.50
C LEU A 48 -13.33 -13.62 7.39
N THR A 49 -12.02 -13.43 7.26
CA THR A 49 -11.40 -12.12 7.04
C THR A 49 -11.09 -11.95 5.56
N ARG A 50 -11.60 -10.88 4.96
CA ARG A 50 -11.24 -10.44 3.60
C ARG A 50 -10.62 -9.06 3.70
N HIS A 51 -9.54 -8.82 2.97
CA HIS A 51 -8.94 -7.50 2.90
C HIS A 51 -8.66 -7.11 1.45
N SER A 52 -8.69 -5.81 1.19
CA SER A 52 -8.29 -5.20 -0.08
C SER A 52 -7.55 -3.91 0.24
N MET A 53 -6.48 -3.63 -0.50
CA MET A 53 -5.71 -2.40 -0.39
C MET A 53 -5.43 -1.84 -1.79
N ILE A 54 -5.64 -0.54 -1.97
CA ILE A 54 -5.31 0.16 -3.21
C ILE A 54 -4.30 1.26 -2.89
N TYR A 55 -3.08 1.08 -3.38
CA TYR A 55 -2.04 2.10 -3.30
C TYR A 55 -2.10 3.03 -4.51
N LEU A 56 -1.93 4.32 -4.26
CA LEU A 56 -1.64 5.31 -5.29
C LEU A 56 -0.12 5.54 -5.37
N PRO A 57 0.39 6.19 -6.43
CA PRO A 57 1.81 6.52 -6.50
C PRO A 57 2.27 7.28 -5.24
N PRO A 58 3.33 6.82 -4.55
CA PRO A 58 3.86 7.48 -3.37
C PRO A 58 4.19 8.95 -3.64
N ILE A 59 4.21 9.74 -2.57
CA ILE A 59 4.45 11.18 -2.64
C ILE A 59 5.58 11.60 -1.71
N THR A 60 6.14 12.76 -2.00
CA THR A 60 7.16 13.49 -1.24
C THR A 60 6.61 14.87 -0.90
N CYS A 61 7.35 15.68 -0.13
CA CYS A 61 7.00 17.09 0.05
C CYS A 61 7.01 17.90 -1.26
N TYR A 62 7.63 17.38 -2.33
CA TYR A 62 7.70 17.99 -3.66
C TYR A 62 6.65 17.45 -4.65
N GLY A 63 5.71 16.60 -4.19
CA GLY A 63 4.68 15.98 -5.03
C GLY A 63 4.93 14.49 -5.28
N LYS A 64 4.48 13.95 -6.43
CA LYS A 64 4.61 12.52 -6.75
C LYS A 64 6.08 12.09 -6.74
N ALA A 65 6.38 10.96 -6.10
CA ALA A 65 7.69 10.35 -6.16
C ALA A 65 8.01 9.94 -7.61
N SER A 66 9.27 10.17 -8.00
CA SER A 66 9.78 9.69 -9.29
C SER A 66 9.86 8.16 -9.30
N PRO A 67 9.83 7.51 -10.49
CA PRO A 67 10.04 6.07 -10.56
C PRO A 67 11.33 5.61 -9.88
N ALA A 68 12.43 6.37 -10.00
CA ALA A 68 13.69 6.07 -9.32
C ALA A 68 13.51 6.00 -7.79
N GLN A 69 12.82 7.00 -7.21
CA GLN A 69 12.50 7.03 -5.78
C GLN A 69 11.62 5.85 -5.36
N ILE A 70 10.62 5.50 -6.18
CA ILE A 70 9.75 4.35 -5.92
C ILE A 70 10.54 3.04 -6.01
N GLY A 71 11.37 2.85 -7.04
CA GLY A 71 12.17 1.64 -7.19
C GLY A 71 13.20 1.46 -6.07
N ASN A 72 13.79 2.55 -5.57
CA ASN A 72 14.65 2.49 -4.37
C ASN A 72 13.89 1.95 -3.14
N MET A 73 12.57 2.18 -3.01
CA MET A 73 11.77 1.59 -1.92
C MET A 73 11.70 0.05 -2.02
N TYR A 74 11.85 -0.49 -3.22
CA TYR A 74 11.90 -1.93 -3.50
C TYR A 74 13.34 -2.45 -3.72
N GLY A 75 14.36 -1.64 -3.43
CA GLY A 75 15.77 -2.04 -3.56
C GLY A 75 16.33 -2.03 -4.99
N LEU A 76 15.61 -1.45 -5.95
CA LEU A 76 16.07 -1.31 -7.33
C LEU A 76 17.00 -0.10 -7.49
N SER A 77 18.01 -0.23 -8.37
CA SER A 77 18.96 0.85 -8.62
C SER A 77 18.38 1.93 -9.54
N SER A 78 18.63 3.20 -9.21
CA SER A 78 18.25 4.34 -10.06
C SER A 78 18.96 4.37 -11.42
N THR A 79 20.04 3.62 -11.61
CA THR A 79 20.70 3.47 -12.92
C THR A 79 19.90 2.63 -13.91
N ASP A 80 18.99 1.78 -13.43
CA ASP A 80 18.20 0.89 -14.27
C ASP A 80 16.96 1.58 -14.89
N VAL A 81 16.80 2.89 -14.63
CA VAL A 81 15.69 3.71 -15.11
C VAL A 81 15.78 4.02 -16.61
N GLU A 82 16.92 3.72 -17.25
CA GLU A 82 17.14 3.95 -18.70
C GLU A 82 16.04 3.31 -19.58
N PHE A 83 15.42 2.21 -19.13
CA PHE A 83 14.25 1.59 -19.77
C PHE A 83 13.04 1.72 -18.86
N ARG A 84 12.38 2.88 -18.92
CA ARG A 84 11.30 3.29 -18.01
C ARG A 84 10.22 2.24 -17.84
N GLU A 85 9.70 1.67 -18.92
CA GLU A 85 8.59 0.73 -18.90
C GLU A 85 8.99 -0.56 -18.19
N THR A 86 10.13 -1.15 -18.58
CA THR A 86 10.68 -2.34 -17.93
C THR A 86 11.01 -2.10 -16.46
N TYR A 87 11.48 -0.90 -16.12
CA TYR A 87 11.75 -0.52 -14.74
C TYR A 87 10.46 -0.46 -13.90
N ILE A 88 9.38 0.11 -14.46
CA ILE A 88 8.05 0.12 -13.81
C ILE A 88 7.53 -1.31 -13.63
N GLU A 89 7.65 -2.17 -14.63
CA GLU A 89 7.21 -3.57 -14.52
C GLU A 89 7.95 -4.32 -13.41
N ARG A 90 9.26 -4.09 -13.23
CA ARG A 90 10.04 -4.67 -12.11
C ARG A 90 9.53 -4.18 -10.76
N ILE A 91 9.27 -2.87 -10.62
CA ILE A 91 8.67 -2.32 -9.40
C ILE A 91 7.36 -3.03 -9.07
N LEU A 92 6.48 -3.20 -10.07
CA LEU A 92 5.19 -3.84 -9.88
C LEU A 92 5.33 -5.31 -9.48
N ALA A 93 6.24 -6.05 -10.12
CA ALA A 93 6.51 -7.45 -9.80
C ALA A 93 7.04 -7.63 -8.36
N ASP A 94 7.97 -6.78 -7.92
CA ASP A 94 8.50 -6.83 -6.56
C ASP A 94 7.46 -6.40 -5.52
N ALA A 95 6.61 -5.41 -5.85
CA ALA A 95 5.50 -4.99 -5.00
C ALA A 95 4.47 -6.11 -4.80
N GLU A 96 4.10 -6.82 -5.87
CA GLU A 96 3.19 -7.96 -5.80
C GLU A 96 3.78 -9.11 -4.98
N THR A 97 5.04 -9.46 -5.24
CA THR A 97 5.76 -10.50 -4.48
C THR A 97 5.77 -10.17 -2.99
N THR A 98 6.16 -8.94 -2.62
CA THR A 98 6.21 -8.48 -1.23
C THR A 98 4.85 -8.58 -0.55
N TYR A 99 3.77 -8.20 -1.25
CA TYR A 99 2.41 -8.27 -0.72
C TYR A 99 1.94 -9.71 -0.50
N VAL A 100 2.13 -10.58 -1.49
CA VAL A 100 1.69 -11.99 -1.44
C VAL A 100 2.48 -12.78 -0.40
N GLU A 101 3.79 -12.59 -0.33
CA GLU A 101 4.66 -13.28 0.62
C GLU A 101 4.43 -12.80 2.05
N GLY A 102 4.29 -11.48 2.24
CA GLY A 102 3.99 -10.91 3.55
C GLY A 102 2.71 -11.47 4.16
N TYR A 103 1.68 -11.73 3.34
CA TYR A 103 0.44 -12.34 3.82
C TYR A 103 0.58 -13.83 4.17
N LYS A 104 1.41 -14.58 3.43
CA LYS A 104 1.67 -16.01 3.73
C LYS A 104 2.46 -16.22 5.02
N ALA A 105 3.19 -15.20 5.48
CA ALA A 105 4.02 -15.26 6.68
C ALA A 105 3.26 -14.95 7.99
N LEU A 106 2.00 -14.50 7.90
CA LEU A 106 1.10 -14.23 9.02
C LEU A 106 0.21 -15.43 9.34
#